data_AF-A0A1F9Z9N0-F1
#
_entry.id   AF-A0A1F9Z9N0-F1
#
_cell.length_a   1.000
_cell.length_b   1.000
_cell.length_c   1.000
_cell.angle_alpha   90.00
_cell.angle_beta   90.00
_cell.angle_gamma   90.00
#
_symmetry.space_group_name_H-M   'P 1'
#
loop_
_entity.id
_entity.type
_entity.pdbx_description
1 polymer ?
#
loop_
_entity_poly.entity_id
_entity_poly.type
_entity_poly.pdbx_seq_one_letter_code
_entity_poly.pdbx_strand_id
1 'polypeptide(L)'
;MSGGTRPAAADLMILGYRDKEERAYDLNFATLRMKIRIDTPPSGESVILFAPSTGSGGLASRVLGEAQVTASVGMDHGGHVVPLLRSVEGRLLRHERGLLFLAEPRARDPEDPSFFLVKLRALPSAVQFFFEDQEGSEIVSVPAEEVLRVDARQDRTVVVVTAAGLALPKEALAYVLEFVPASRAMPLLQGFPMSAGS
;
A
#
# COMPACT_ATOMS: atom_id res chain seq x y z
N MET A 1 3.38 -32.03 -14.37
CA MET A 1 3.79 -31.50 -13.05
C MET A 1 4.42 -30.13 -13.27
N SER A 2 3.68 -29.05 -13.06
CA SER A 2 4.24 -27.70 -12.97
C SER A 2 3.73 -27.12 -11.66
N GLY A 3 4.49 -27.37 -10.59
CA GLY A 3 4.23 -26.74 -9.30
C GLY A 3 4.41 -25.25 -9.47
N GLY A 4 3.30 -24.51 -9.50
CA GLY A 4 3.30 -23.06 -9.58
C GLY A 4 4.07 -22.52 -8.39
N THR A 5 5.23 -21.92 -8.66
CA THR A 5 5.88 -21.02 -7.73
C THR A 5 4.84 -19.95 -7.42
N ARG A 6 4.33 -19.92 -6.18
CA ARG A 6 3.54 -18.76 -5.74
C ARG A 6 4.38 -17.53 -6.05
N PRO A 7 3.78 -16.45 -6.59
CA PRO A 7 4.49 -15.17 -6.67
C PRO A 7 5.11 -14.91 -5.30
N ALA A 8 6.35 -14.44 -5.26
CA ALA A 8 6.90 -14.03 -3.97
C ALA A 8 5.92 -12.99 -3.40
N ALA A 9 5.72 -12.92 -2.08
CA ALA A 9 4.74 -11.98 -1.52
C ALA A 9 5.00 -10.50 -1.93
N ALA A 10 6.20 -10.18 -2.43
CA ALA A 10 6.57 -8.90 -3.03
C ALA A 10 6.02 -8.64 -4.45
N ASP A 11 5.45 -9.66 -5.10
CA ASP A 11 4.86 -9.63 -6.44
C ASP A 11 3.33 -9.51 -6.38
N LEU A 12 2.76 -9.38 -5.17
CA LEU A 12 1.33 -9.18 -4.98
C LEU A 12 1.08 -7.79 -4.43
N MET A 13 0.00 -7.16 -4.90
CA MET A 13 -0.50 -5.96 -4.23
C MET A 13 -0.89 -6.28 -2.78
N ILE A 14 -0.51 -5.41 -1.86
CA ILE A 14 -0.85 -5.50 -0.44
C ILE A 14 -1.59 -4.22 -0.06
N LEU A 15 -2.74 -4.41 0.56
CA LEU A 15 -3.46 -3.39 1.30
C LEU A 15 -3.70 -3.95 2.70
N GLY A 16 -3.20 -3.27 3.72
CA GLY A 16 -3.12 -3.87 5.04
C GLY A 16 -2.36 -3.02 6.05
N TYR A 17 -1.70 -3.71 6.98
CA TYR A 17 -1.03 -3.08 8.11
C TYR A 17 0.40 -3.58 8.29
N ARG A 18 1.25 -2.75 8.87
CA ARG A 18 2.60 -3.08 9.34
C ARG A 18 2.75 -2.66 10.80
N ASP A 19 3.31 -3.51 11.64
CA ASP A 19 3.62 -3.19 13.04
C ASP A 19 5.07 -2.71 13.26
N LYS A 20 5.41 -2.35 14.51
CA LYS A 20 6.77 -1.94 14.91
C LYS A 20 7.86 -3.00 14.71
N GLU A 21 7.49 -4.29 14.68
CA GLU A 21 8.39 -5.39 14.34
C GLU A 21 8.46 -5.67 12.84
N GLU A 22 7.82 -4.79 12.07
CA GLU A 22 7.79 -4.73 10.61
C GLU A 22 6.97 -5.83 9.97
N ARG A 23 6.20 -6.57 10.76
CA ARG A 23 5.36 -7.68 10.30
C ARG A 23 4.17 -7.11 9.54
N ALA A 24 3.87 -7.72 8.39
CA ALA A 24 2.77 -7.32 7.53
C ALA A 24 1.52 -8.18 7.77
N TYR A 25 0.36 -7.54 7.72
CA TYR A 25 -0.96 -8.11 7.94
C TYR A 25 -1.90 -7.66 6.84
N ASP A 26 -2.87 -8.50 6.47
CA ASP A 26 -3.93 -8.09 5.56
C ASP A 26 -4.97 -7.20 6.26
N LEU A 27 -5.97 -6.76 5.50
CA LEU A 27 -7.08 -5.97 6.03
C LEU A 27 -7.86 -6.65 7.16
N ASN A 28 -7.82 -7.98 7.30
CA ASN A 28 -8.50 -8.72 8.36
C ASN A 28 -7.59 -9.02 9.56
N PHE A 29 -6.41 -8.39 9.65
CA PHE A 29 -5.35 -8.68 10.63
C PHE A 29 -4.79 -10.11 10.55
N ALA A 30 -4.99 -10.82 9.45
CA ALA A 30 -4.31 -12.08 9.24
C ALA A 30 -2.85 -11.81 8.88
N THR A 31 -1.92 -12.48 9.57
CA THR A 31 -0.50 -12.35 9.26
C THR A 31 -0.21 -12.81 7.84
N LEU A 32 0.50 -11.97 7.07
CA LEU A 32 1.00 -12.32 5.75
C LEU A 32 2.28 -13.15 5.81
N ARG A 33 2.78 -13.47 7.02
CA ARG A 33 4.07 -14.14 7.27
C ARG A 33 5.23 -13.47 6.52
N MET A 34 5.16 -12.15 6.41
CA MET A 34 6.16 -11.31 5.77
C MET A 34 6.50 -10.13 6.69
N LYS A 35 7.73 -9.62 6.54
CA LYS A 35 8.19 -8.34 7.06
C LYS A 35 8.49 -7.39 5.91
N ILE A 36 8.12 -6.12 6.06
CA ILE A 36 8.44 -5.04 5.15
C ILE A 36 9.25 -4.02 5.92
N ARG A 37 10.53 -3.87 5.59
CA ARG A 37 11.43 -2.92 6.25
C ARG A 37 11.91 -1.87 5.28
N ILE A 38 12.13 -0.66 5.76
CA ILE A 38 12.84 0.38 5.02
C ILE A 38 14.15 0.66 5.73
N ASP A 39 15.25 0.33 5.07
CA ASP A 39 16.59 0.68 5.54
C ASP A 39 17.00 1.99 4.90
N THR A 40 17.16 3.03 5.73
CA THR A 40 17.65 4.36 5.32
C THR A 40 19.00 4.61 5.98
N PRO A 41 20.12 4.26 5.33
CA PRO A 41 21.45 4.48 5.91
C PRO A 41 21.78 5.98 6.00
N PRO A 42 22.64 6.42 6.95
CA PRO A 42 23.03 7.82 7.09
C PRO A 42 23.71 8.43 5.84
N SER A 43 24.35 7.57 5.05
CA SER A 43 24.98 7.93 3.78
C SER A 43 24.79 6.76 2.81
N GLY A 44 23.74 6.78 2.02
CA GLY A 44 23.45 5.75 1.03
C GLY A 44 22.04 5.84 0.48
N GLU A 45 21.74 5.01 -0.50
CA GLU A 45 20.40 4.90 -1.08
C GLU A 45 19.49 4.07 -0.16
N SER A 46 18.27 4.55 0.09
CA SER A 46 17.28 3.79 0.85
C SER A 46 16.87 2.52 0.12
N VAL A 47 16.61 1.45 0.86
CA VAL A 47 16.19 0.15 0.33
C VAL A 47 14.96 -0.34 1.06
N ILE A 48 14.01 -0.91 0.30
CA ILE A 48 12.87 -1.63 0.86
C ILE A 48 13.19 -3.12 0.84
N LEU A 49 13.06 -3.76 2.00
CA LEU A 49 13.25 -5.19 2.18
C LEU A 49 11.92 -5.88 2.41
N PHE A 50 11.59 -6.82 1.53
CA PHE A 50 10.47 -7.75 1.69
C PHE A 50 11.03 -9.11 2.08
N ALA A 51 10.82 -9.54 3.32
CA ALA A 51 11.41 -10.78 3.84
C ALA A 51 10.34 -11.68 4.49
N PRO A 52 10.45 -13.01 4.44
CA PRO A 52 9.59 -13.89 5.23
C PRO A 52 9.71 -13.58 6.73
N SER A 53 8.62 -13.69 7.49
CA SER A 53 8.67 -13.53 8.96
C SER A 53 9.48 -14.64 9.64
N THR A 54 9.65 -15.78 8.97
CA THR A 54 10.43 -16.94 9.45
C THR A 54 11.20 -17.55 8.29
N GLY A 55 12.46 -17.91 8.51
CA GLY A 55 13.34 -18.50 7.50
C GLY A 55 14.32 -17.52 6.89
N SER A 56 15.06 -17.97 5.87
CA SER A 56 16.05 -17.17 5.13
C SER A 56 15.52 -16.81 3.74
N GLY A 57 16.02 -15.70 3.21
CA GLY A 57 15.59 -15.13 1.93
C GLY A 57 14.89 -13.79 2.12
N GLY A 58 14.72 -13.08 1.02
CA GLY A 58 14.15 -11.75 1.02
C GLY A 58 14.55 -11.01 -0.24
N LEU A 59 13.82 -9.96 -0.52
CA LEU A 59 14.00 -9.15 -1.71
C LEU A 59 14.27 -7.72 -1.29
N ALA A 60 15.43 -7.23 -1.70
CA ALA A 60 15.80 -5.83 -1.60
C ALA A 60 15.40 -5.11 -2.89
N SER A 61 14.76 -3.95 -2.76
CA SER A 61 14.45 -3.06 -3.87
C SER A 61 14.91 -1.66 -3.53
N ARG A 62 15.76 -1.08 -4.37
CA ARG A 62 16.24 0.28 -4.16
C ARG A 62 15.11 1.29 -4.30
N VAL A 63 15.09 2.28 -3.41
CA VAL A 63 14.18 3.43 -3.50
C VAL A 63 14.72 4.41 -4.54
N LEU A 64 13.88 4.75 -5.50
CA LEU A 64 14.18 5.67 -6.59
C LEU A 64 13.71 7.10 -6.28
N GLY A 65 12.76 7.25 -5.38
CA GLY A 65 12.27 8.54 -4.92
C GLY A 65 11.19 8.40 -3.85
N GLU A 66 10.98 9.49 -3.12
CA GLU A 66 9.99 9.56 -2.05
C GLU A 66 9.26 10.90 -2.04
N ALA A 67 8.03 10.90 -1.56
CA ALA A 67 7.24 12.11 -1.40
C ALA A 67 6.21 11.98 -0.28
N GLN A 68 5.99 13.10 0.43
CA GLN A 68 4.92 13.24 1.40
C GLN A 68 3.60 13.56 0.69
N VAL A 69 2.60 12.68 0.81
CA VAL A 69 1.31 12.74 0.13
C VAL A 69 0.18 12.31 1.08
N THR A 70 -1.06 12.62 0.69
CA THR A 70 -2.26 11.99 1.22
C THR A 70 -2.70 10.91 0.24
N ALA A 71 -2.91 9.68 0.72
CA ALA A 71 -3.36 8.56 -0.09
C ALA A 71 -4.78 8.11 0.29
N SER A 72 -5.53 7.61 -0.69
CA SER A 72 -6.75 6.84 -0.46
C SER A 72 -6.82 5.68 -1.45
N VAL A 73 -7.55 4.62 -1.10
CA VAL A 73 -7.75 3.44 -1.94
C VAL A 73 -9.22 3.11 -2.02
N GLY A 74 -9.69 2.81 -3.22
CA GLY A 74 -11.05 2.34 -3.45
C GLY A 74 -11.11 1.19 -4.45
N MET A 75 -12.19 0.43 -4.38
CA MET A 75 -12.54 -0.62 -5.32
C MET A 75 -13.50 -0.04 -6.36
N ASP A 76 -13.15 -0.10 -7.64
CA ASP A 76 -14.06 0.34 -8.72
C ASP A 76 -15.06 -0.77 -9.05
N HIS A 77 -16.32 -0.51 -8.73
CA HIS A 77 -17.44 -1.37 -9.05
C HIS A 77 -18.34 -0.71 -10.10
N GLY A 78 -17.94 -0.82 -11.36
CA GLY A 78 -18.72 -0.33 -12.50
C GLY A 78 -18.87 1.19 -12.55
N GLY A 79 -17.83 1.94 -12.18
CA GLY A 79 -17.81 3.39 -12.09
C GLY A 79 -18.17 3.95 -10.71
N HIS A 80 -18.54 3.09 -9.76
CA HIS A 80 -18.75 3.47 -8.37
C HIS A 80 -17.55 3.01 -7.51
N VAL A 81 -16.81 3.98 -6.97
CA VAL A 81 -15.64 3.70 -6.13
C VAL A 81 -16.07 3.47 -4.68
N VAL A 82 -15.94 2.22 -4.22
CA VAL A 82 -16.18 1.83 -2.82
C VAL A 82 -14.89 2.03 -2.03
N PRO A 83 -14.87 2.89 -0.99
CA PRO A 83 -13.64 3.19 -0.25
C PRO A 83 -13.17 1.96 0.55
N LEU A 84 -11.88 1.64 0.40
CA LEU A 84 -11.16 0.62 1.16
C LEU A 84 -10.15 1.23 2.12
N LEU A 85 -9.44 2.29 1.72
CA LEU A 85 -8.63 3.13 2.58
C LEU A 85 -9.10 4.57 2.40
N ARG A 86 -9.65 5.16 3.46
CA ARG A 86 -9.94 6.60 3.47
C ARG A 86 -8.65 7.44 3.44
N SER A 87 -8.79 8.71 3.12
CA SER A 87 -7.66 9.63 2.96
C SER A 87 -6.79 9.72 4.22
N VAL A 88 -5.48 9.47 4.06
CA VAL A 88 -4.50 9.52 5.14
C VAL A 88 -3.17 10.09 4.67
N GLU A 89 -2.57 10.96 5.48
CA GLU A 89 -1.22 11.47 5.23
C GLU A 89 -0.18 10.36 5.37
N GLY A 90 0.89 10.42 4.59
CA GLY A 90 1.99 9.47 4.68
C GLY A 90 3.04 9.65 3.60
N ARG A 91 3.96 8.68 3.55
CA ARG A 91 5.06 8.65 2.58
C ARG A 91 4.76 7.68 1.45
N LEU A 92 4.81 8.19 0.22
CA LEU A 92 4.85 7.40 -0.99
C LEU A 92 6.30 7.19 -1.41
N LEU A 93 6.69 5.94 -1.64
CA LEU A 93 8.01 5.50 -2.07
C LEU A 93 7.88 4.83 -3.43
N ARG A 94 8.62 5.33 -4.41
CA ARG A 94 8.89 4.60 -5.66
C ARG A 94 10.14 3.76 -5.43
N HIS A 95 10.05 2.47 -5.62
CA HIS A 95 11.19 1.55 -5.60
C HIS A 95 11.27 0.79 -6.92
N GLU A 96 12.39 0.16 -7.26
CA GLU A 96 12.60 -0.46 -8.59
C GLU A 96 11.47 -1.37 -9.08
N ARG A 97 10.79 -2.05 -8.14
CA ARG A 97 9.74 -3.03 -8.45
C ARG A 97 8.31 -2.53 -8.31
N GLY A 98 8.08 -1.30 -7.85
CA GLY A 98 6.72 -0.83 -7.62
C GLY A 98 6.64 0.42 -6.75
N LEU A 99 5.54 0.50 -6.00
CA LEU A 99 5.21 1.55 -5.06
C LEU A 99 5.00 0.97 -3.66
N LEU A 100 5.41 1.71 -2.65
CA LEU A 100 5.03 1.49 -1.26
C LEU A 100 4.53 2.80 -0.67
N PHE A 101 3.31 2.81 -0.17
CA PHE A 101 2.79 3.87 0.67
C PHE A 101 2.77 3.42 2.13
N LEU A 102 3.27 4.27 3.03
CA LEU A 102 3.20 4.11 4.47
C LEU A 102 2.41 5.28 5.07
N ALA A 103 1.33 4.98 5.79
CA ALA A 103 0.55 5.99 6.49
C ALA A 103 1.31 6.55 7.71
N GLU A 104 1.27 7.87 7.87
CA GLU A 104 1.86 8.63 8.98
C GLU A 104 0.82 9.63 9.52
N PRO A 105 -0.32 9.16 10.06
CA PRO A 105 -1.37 10.06 10.55
C PRO A 105 -0.87 10.89 11.73
N ARG A 106 -0.98 12.22 11.65
CA ARG A 106 -0.53 13.15 12.72
C ARG A 106 -1.31 13.01 14.02
N ALA A 107 -2.57 12.61 13.93
CA ALA A 107 -3.43 12.32 15.07
C ALA A 107 -4.42 11.23 14.66
N ARG A 108 -4.58 10.22 15.51
CA ARG A 108 -5.69 9.27 15.42
C ARG A 108 -6.72 9.71 16.45
N ASP A 109 -7.92 10.09 15.99
CA ASP A 109 -9.02 10.48 16.89
C ASP A 109 -9.65 9.20 17.47
N PRO A 110 -9.49 8.92 18.79
CA PRO A 110 -10.04 7.71 19.40
C PRO A 110 -11.56 7.70 19.46
N GLU A 111 -12.22 8.86 19.32
CA GLU A 111 -13.67 9.00 19.35
C GLU A 111 -14.29 8.94 17.95
N ASP A 112 -13.49 9.03 16.88
CA ASP A 112 -13.98 8.84 15.52
C ASP A 112 -14.31 7.35 15.31
N PRO A 113 -15.57 6.92 15.07
CA PRO A 113 -15.88 5.53 14.73
C PRO A 113 -15.21 5.07 13.42
N SER A 114 -14.59 6.00 12.69
CA SER A 114 -13.70 5.83 11.55
C SER A 114 -12.22 5.70 11.91
N PHE A 115 -11.91 5.50 13.21
CA PHE A 115 -10.57 5.29 13.79
C PHE A 115 -9.68 4.36 12.96
N PHE A 116 -10.31 3.48 12.18
CA PHE A 116 -9.68 2.65 11.16
C PHE A 116 -10.26 2.97 9.78
N LEU A 117 -9.39 3.36 8.86
CA LEU A 117 -9.77 3.86 7.54
C LEU A 117 -10.19 2.75 6.56
N VAL A 118 -10.41 1.54 7.07
CA VAL A 118 -10.81 0.34 6.31
C VAL A 118 -12.07 -0.27 6.92
N LYS A 119 -13.03 -0.65 6.07
CA LYS A 119 -14.32 -1.22 6.44
C LYS A 119 -14.13 -2.62 7.08
N LEU A 120 -13.78 -2.66 8.34
CA LEU A 120 -13.36 -3.87 9.04
C LEU A 120 -14.48 -4.50 9.88
N ARG A 121 -14.54 -5.84 9.88
CA ARG A 121 -15.21 -6.65 10.90
C ARG A 121 -14.23 -7.05 12.01
N ALA A 122 -13.37 -6.14 12.47
CA ALA A 122 -12.42 -6.41 13.55
C ALA A 122 -13.01 -6.02 14.91
N LEU A 123 -12.71 -6.80 15.95
CA LEU A 123 -13.09 -6.47 17.32
C LEU A 123 -12.32 -5.22 17.77
N PRO A 124 -12.97 -4.19 18.36
CA PRO A 124 -12.32 -2.94 18.77
C PRO A 124 -11.01 -3.12 19.56
N SER A 125 -10.93 -4.14 20.42
CA SER A 125 -9.74 -4.47 21.22
C SER A 125 -8.54 -4.95 20.41
N ALA A 126 -8.76 -5.71 19.33
CA ALA A 126 -7.68 -6.15 18.45
C ALA A 126 -7.04 -4.95 17.73
N VAL A 127 -7.87 -3.96 17.44
CA VAL A 127 -7.45 -2.78 16.71
C VAL A 127 -6.72 -1.80 17.61
N GLN A 128 -7.21 -1.59 18.84
CA GLN A 128 -6.48 -0.85 19.87
C GLN A 128 -5.09 -1.45 20.12
N PHE A 129 -5.01 -2.76 20.38
CA PHE A 129 -3.75 -3.47 20.58
C PHE A 129 -2.78 -3.26 19.39
N PHE A 130 -3.28 -3.36 18.16
CA PHE A 130 -2.42 -3.25 16.99
C PHE A 130 -1.87 -1.83 16.78
N PHE A 131 -2.68 -0.79 16.98
CA PHE A 131 -2.28 0.57 16.66
C PHE A 131 -1.67 1.34 17.83
N GLU A 132 -2.05 1.02 19.06
CA GLU A 132 -1.47 1.60 20.28
C GLU A 132 -0.26 0.77 20.74
N ASP A 133 -0.45 -0.53 21.03
CA ASP A 133 0.62 -1.34 21.64
C ASP A 133 1.70 -1.77 20.63
N GLN A 134 1.31 -1.99 19.38
CA GLN A 134 2.20 -2.44 18.30
C GLN A 134 2.61 -1.31 17.32
N GLU A 135 2.18 -0.07 17.58
CA GLU A 135 2.48 1.11 16.76
C GLU A 135 2.22 0.86 15.26
N GLY A 136 1.09 0.20 14.98
CA GLY A 136 0.67 -0.16 13.63
C GLY A 136 0.56 1.04 12.68
N SER A 137 0.84 0.80 11.40
CA SER A 137 0.63 1.74 10.30
C SER A 137 -0.03 1.06 9.12
N GLU A 138 -0.95 1.77 8.46
CA GLU A 138 -1.56 1.33 7.22
C GLU A 138 -0.53 1.36 6.09
N ILE A 139 -0.55 0.32 5.26
CA ILE A 139 0.36 0.18 4.12
C ILE A 139 -0.40 -0.13 2.85
N VAL A 140 0.14 0.39 1.73
CA VAL A 140 -0.26 -0.03 0.38
C VAL A 140 0.99 -0.33 -0.41
N SER A 141 1.21 -1.59 -0.78
CA SER A 141 2.29 -2.00 -1.67
C SER A 141 1.71 -2.39 -3.03
N VAL A 142 2.21 -1.82 -4.10
CA VAL A 142 1.73 -2.07 -5.47
C VAL A 142 2.92 -2.45 -6.35
N PRO A 143 3.02 -3.73 -6.77
CA PRO A 143 3.97 -4.15 -7.79
C PRO A 143 3.77 -3.39 -9.11
N ALA A 144 4.86 -3.17 -9.84
CA ALA A 144 4.81 -2.38 -11.07
C ALA A 144 3.90 -3.00 -12.14
N GLU A 145 3.87 -4.32 -12.21
CA GLU A 145 3.04 -5.12 -13.10
C GLU A 145 1.53 -5.03 -12.81
N GLU A 146 1.16 -4.62 -11.60
CA GLU A 146 -0.24 -4.42 -11.20
C GLU A 146 -0.77 -3.05 -11.64
N VAL A 147 0.11 -2.10 -12.01
CA VAL A 147 -0.28 -0.77 -12.46
C VAL A 147 -0.79 -0.80 -13.91
N LEU A 148 -2.10 -0.62 -14.06
CA LEU A 148 -2.76 -0.59 -15.36
C LEU A 148 -2.60 0.76 -16.06
N ARG A 149 -2.82 1.84 -15.30
CA ARG A 149 -2.70 3.21 -15.81
C ARG A 149 -2.56 4.23 -14.69
N VAL A 150 -1.94 5.35 -15.03
CA VAL A 150 -1.84 6.55 -14.19
C VAL A 150 -2.53 7.71 -14.90
N ASP A 151 -3.47 8.35 -14.21
CA ASP A 151 -4.17 9.55 -14.65
C ASP A 151 -3.69 10.77 -13.84
N ALA A 152 -3.16 11.76 -14.57
CA ALA A 152 -2.92 13.08 -14.01
C ALA A 152 -4.24 13.86 -13.96
N ARG A 153 -4.62 14.32 -12.77
CA ARG A 153 -5.68 15.32 -12.59
C ARG A 153 -5.08 16.59 -11.98
N GLN A 154 -5.87 17.66 -11.93
CA GLN A 154 -5.37 18.98 -11.53
C GLN A 154 -4.79 19.01 -10.10
N ASP A 155 -5.43 18.33 -9.14
CA ASP A 155 -5.05 18.32 -7.72
C ASP A 155 -4.51 16.97 -7.24
N ARG A 156 -4.78 15.89 -7.97
CA ARG A 156 -4.49 14.51 -7.57
C ARG A 156 -3.92 13.66 -8.71
N THR A 157 -3.21 12.62 -8.33
CA THR A 157 -2.82 11.55 -9.25
C THR A 157 -3.63 10.31 -8.94
N VAL A 158 -4.23 9.71 -9.95
CA VAL A 158 -5.03 8.49 -9.82
C VAL A 158 -4.28 7.33 -10.46
N VAL A 159 -4.05 6.25 -9.71
CA VAL A 159 -3.39 5.03 -10.17
C VAL A 159 -4.41 3.91 -10.16
N VAL A 160 -4.68 3.34 -11.33
CA VAL A 160 -5.58 2.20 -11.48
C VAL A 160 -4.76 0.93 -11.53
N VAL A 161 -5.15 -0.06 -10.73
CA VAL A 161 -4.42 -1.33 -10.56
C VAL A 161 -5.36 -2.53 -10.66
N THR A 162 -4.83 -3.69 -11.03
CA THR A 162 -5.63 -4.93 -11.12
C THR A 162 -6.00 -5.48 -9.73
N ALA A 163 -5.07 -5.41 -8.78
CA ALA A 163 -5.08 -6.07 -7.48
C ALA A 163 -5.38 -7.57 -7.55
N ALA A 164 -4.79 -8.26 -8.53
CA ALA A 164 -5.03 -9.68 -8.77
C ALA A 164 -4.67 -10.57 -7.56
N GLY A 165 -3.75 -10.09 -6.71
CA GLY A 165 -3.31 -10.73 -5.47
C GLY A 165 -4.17 -10.49 -4.22
N LEU A 166 -5.08 -9.51 -4.21
CA LEU A 166 -5.86 -9.20 -3.01
C LEU A 166 -7.00 -10.21 -2.81
N ALA A 167 -7.13 -10.74 -1.60
CA ALA A 167 -8.24 -11.59 -1.18
C ALA A 167 -9.53 -10.75 -0.92
N LEU A 168 -9.94 -9.99 -1.94
CA LEU A 168 -11.12 -9.13 -1.92
C LEU A 168 -12.21 -9.71 -2.84
N PRO A 169 -13.47 -9.21 -2.76
CA PRO A 169 -14.56 -9.72 -3.60
C PRO A 169 -14.19 -9.67 -5.09
N LYS A 170 -14.31 -10.82 -5.79
CA LYS A 170 -13.93 -10.98 -7.21
C LYS A 170 -14.84 -10.22 -8.21
N GLU A 171 -15.78 -9.43 -7.70
CA GLU A 171 -16.76 -8.67 -8.50
C GLU A 171 -16.20 -7.32 -8.99
N ALA A 172 -14.98 -6.95 -8.57
CA ALA A 172 -14.32 -5.72 -8.99
C ALA A 172 -13.57 -5.88 -10.31
N LEU A 173 -13.63 -4.83 -11.14
CA LEU A 173 -12.88 -4.78 -12.41
C LEU A 173 -11.48 -4.17 -12.24
N ALA A 174 -11.30 -3.29 -11.24
CA ALA A 174 -10.04 -2.65 -10.90
C ALA A 174 -10.09 -2.00 -9.51
N TYR A 175 -8.93 -1.57 -9.03
CA TYR A 175 -8.79 -0.76 -7.82
C TYR A 175 -8.13 0.57 -8.17
N VAL A 176 -8.41 1.57 -7.35
CA VAL A 176 -8.02 2.94 -7.59
C VAL A 176 -7.30 3.47 -6.36
N LEU A 177 -6.07 3.93 -6.55
CA LEU A 177 -5.31 4.67 -5.55
C LEU A 177 -5.31 6.14 -5.95
N GLU A 178 -5.70 7.03 -5.04
CA GLU A 178 -5.56 8.47 -5.26
C GLU A 178 -4.48 9.04 -4.36
N PHE A 179 -3.58 9.84 -4.93
CA PHE A 179 -2.53 10.55 -4.21
C PHE A 179 -2.66 12.06 -4.39
N VAL A 180 -2.56 12.81 -3.29
CA VAL A 180 -2.66 14.28 -3.24
C VAL A 180 -1.45 14.85 -2.50
N PRO A 181 -0.83 15.95 -2.95
CA PRO A 181 -1.09 16.66 -4.20
C PRO A 181 -0.42 15.98 -5.40
N ALA A 182 -1.02 16.14 -6.59
CA ALA A 182 -0.46 15.64 -7.85
C ALA A 182 0.99 16.09 -8.08
N SER A 183 1.33 17.32 -7.71
CA SER A 183 2.66 17.91 -7.88
C SER A 183 3.77 17.14 -7.15
N ARG A 184 3.43 16.38 -6.11
CA ARG A 184 4.37 15.54 -5.36
C ARG A 184 4.33 14.07 -5.79
N ALA A 185 3.14 13.57 -6.10
CA ALA A 185 2.97 12.16 -6.47
C ALA A 185 3.42 11.88 -7.91
N MET A 186 3.08 12.76 -8.86
CA MET A 186 3.32 12.54 -10.29
C MET A 186 4.80 12.30 -10.66
N PRO A 187 5.78 13.04 -10.12
CA PRO A 187 7.20 12.78 -10.41
C PRO A 187 7.65 11.35 -10.07
N LEU A 188 7.08 10.73 -9.03
CA LEU A 188 7.41 9.36 -8.62
C LEU A 188 6.80 8.29 -9.53
N LEU A 189 5.79 8.66 -10.31
CA LEU A 189 5.01 7.75 -11.16
C LEU A 189 5.47 7.78 -12.63
N GLN A 190 6.51 8.57 -12.94
CA GLN A 190 7.15 8.57 -14.24
C GLN A 190 7.69 7.17 -14.56
N GLY A 191 7.30 6.63 -15.72
CA GLY A 191 7.67 5.28 -16.16
C GLY A 191 6.59 4.22 -15.98
N PHE A 192 5.46 4.52 -15.32
CA PHE A 192 4.26 3.70 -15.40
C PHE A 192 3.44 4.01 -16.66
N PRO A 193 2.53 3.11 -17.09
CA PRO A 193 1.62 3.38 -18.20
C PRO A 193 0.78 4.63 -17.89
N MET A 194 0.98 5.70 -18.66
CA MET A 194 0.19 6.92 -18.54
C MET A 194 -1.04 6.81 -19.44
N SER A 195 -2.21 7.22 -18.95
CA SER A 195 -3.34 7.41 -19.86
C SER A 195 -3.02 8.56 -20.82
N ALA A 196 -3.23 8.34 -22.11
CA ALA A 196 -3.29 9.44 -23.07
C ALA A 196 -4.46 10.34 -22.64
N GLY A 197 -4.16 11.58 -22.26
CA GLY A 197 -5.21 12.55 -21.88
C GLY A 197 -6.26 12.63 -22.99
N SER A 198 -7.53 12.52 -22.60
CA SER A 198 -8.66 12.89 -23.45
C SER A 198 -9.07 14.33 -23.16
#